data_AF-A0A0P7ZKA3-F1
#
_entry.id   AF-A0A0P7ZKA3-F1
#
_cell.length_a   1.000
_cell.length_b   1.000
_cell.length_c   1.000
_cell.angle_alpha   90.00
_cell.angle_beta   90.00
_cell.angle_gamma   90.00
#
_symmetry.space_group_name_H-M   'P 1'
#
loop_
_entity.id
_entity.type
_entity.pdbx_description
1 polymer ?
#
loop_
_entity_poly.entity_id
_entity_poly.type
_entity_poly.pdbx_seq_one_letter_code
_entity_poly.pdbx_strand_id
1 'polypeptide(L)'
;MTMIQRANKKLILGGIWSVVALSWIILGAVFFLSEERTTAIIAVTSAAIMAEIAVWLSALILGLAMVDARKAIWGRLFQRKVA
;
A
#
# COMPACT_ATOMS: atom_id res chain seq x y z
N MET A 1 -4.35 -25.68 9.88
CA MET A 1 -3.82 -24.45 10.51
C MET A 1 -2.93 -23.76 9.47
N THR A 2 -3.45 -22.77 8.75
CA THR A 2 -2.80 -22.21 7.55
C THR A 2 -1.58 -21.36 7.96
N MET A 3 -0.44 -21.53 7.27
CA MET A 3 0.87 -20.95 7.63
C MET A 3 0.87 -19.41 7.79
N ILE A 4 -0.17 -18.73 7.31
CA ILE A 4 -0.32 -17.28 7.28
C ILE A 4 -0.50 -16.69 8.70
N GLN A 5 -1.05 -17.44 9.67
CA GLN A 5 -1.34 -16.87 10.99
C GLN A 5 -0.11 -16.60 11.88
N ARG A 6 1.07 -17.12 11.52
CA ARG A 6 2.36 -16.81 12.20
C ARG A 6 3.28 -15.90 11.38
N ALA A 7 2.81 -15.38 10.24
CA ALA A 7 3.63 -14.50 9.43
C ALA A 7 3.88 -13.20 10.21
N ASN A 8 5.15 -12.96 10.54
CA ASN A 8 5.57 -11.80 11.30
C ASN A 8 5.22 -10.55 10.50
N LYS A 9 4.40 -9.63 11.04
CA LYS A 9 3.89 -8.46 10.30
C LYS A 9 5.02 -7.65 9.64
N LYS A 10 6.18 -7.62 10.28
CA LYS A 10 7.42 -7.00 9.77
C LYS A 10 7.91 -7.65 8.47
N LEU A 11 7.85 -8.97 8.35
CA LEU A 11 8.24 -9.70 7.14
C LEU A 11 7.26 -9.45 6.00
N ILE A 12 5.96 -9.39 6.28
CA ILE A 12 4.94 -9.09 5.25
C ILE A 12 5.11 -7.65 4.75
N LEU A 13 5.24 -6.67 5.66
CA LEU A 13 5.53 -5.29 5.26
C LEU A 13 6.84 -5.18 4.48
N GLY A 14 7.89 -5.88 4.94
CA GLY A 14 9.17 -5.94 4.24
C GLY A 14 9.04 -6.47 2.81
N GLY A 15 8.27 -7.55 2.62
CA GLY A 15 8.01 -8.10 1.29
C GLY A 15 7.27 -7.13 0.37
N ILE A 16 6.20 -6.49 0.87
CA ILE A 16 5.43 -5.49 0.12
C ILE A 16 6.32 -4.32 -0.31
N TRP A 17 7.08 -3.75 0.63
CA TRP A 17 7.97 -2.63 0.33
C TRP A 17 9.17 -3.01 -0.53
N SER A 18 9.63 -4.26 -0.47
CA SER A 18 10.66 -4.77 -1.39
C SER A 18 10.19 -4.76 -2.84
N VAL A 19 8.92 -5.10 -3.10
CA VAL A 19 8.33 -5.04 -4.45
C VAL A 19 8.26 -3.60 -4.95
N VAL A 20 7.86 -2.66 -4.08
CA VAL A 20 7.86 -1.22 -4.41
C VAL A 20 9.27 -0.73 -4.72
N ALA A 21 10.26 -1.07 -3.88
CA ALA A 21 11.64 -0.70 -4.10
C ALA A 21 12.18 -1.24 -5.44
N LEU A 22 11.87 -2.49 -5.77
CA LEU A 22 12.22 -3.09 -7.06
C LEU A 22 11.54 -2.36 -8.23
N SER A 23 10.27 -1.99 -8.08
CA SER A 23 9.54 -1.22 -9.10
C SER A 23 10.21 0.14 -9.38
N TRP A 24 10.67 0.84 -8.34
CA TRP A 24 11.43 2.08 -8.49
C TRP A 24 12.81 1.89 -9.14
N ILE A 25 13.50 0.78 -8.87
CA ILE A 25 14.77 0.47 -9.55
C ILE A 25 14.53 0.23 -11.05
N ILE A 26 13.50 -0.55 -11.39
CA ILE A 26 13.09 -0.80 -12.78
C ILE A 26 12.74 0.52 -13.46
N LEU A 27 12.01 1.40 -12.76
CA LEU A 27 11.68 2.73 -13.25
C LEU A 27 12.94 3.54 -13.59
N GLY A 28 13.91 3.58 -12.68
CA GLY A 28 15.19 4.26 -12.90
C GLY A 28 15.88 3.71 -14.15
N ALA A 29 15.94 2.39 -14.31
CA ALA A 29 16.52 1.76 -15.49
C ALA A 29 15.78 2.15 -16.78
N VAL A 30 14.44 2.12 -16.79
CA VAL A 30 13.63 2.53 -17.95
C VAL A 30 13.86 3.98 -18.29
N PHE A 31 14.02 4.86 -17.30
CA PHE A 31 14.27 6.28 -17.52
C PHE A 31 15.62 6.55 -18.22
N PHE A 32 16.66 5.77 -17.92
CA PHE A 32 17.98 5.91 -18.56
C PHE A 32 18.08 5.19 -19.91
N LEU A 33 17.27 4.15 -20.13
CA LEU A 33 17.34 3.31 -21.35
C LEU A 33 16.30 3.68 -22.40
N SER A 34 15.24 4.41 -22.05
CA SER A 34 14.16 4.77 -22.96
C SER A 34 14.28 6.21 -23.43
N GLU A 35 14.43 6.40 -24.75
CA GLU A 35 14.27 7.71 -25.40
C GLU A 35 12.79 8.09 -25.56
N GLU A 36 11.88 7.11 -25.45
CA GLU A 36 10.46 7.30 -25.69
C GLU A 36 9.72 7.73 -24.41
N ARG A 37 9.17 8.94 -24.43
CA ARG A 37 8.43 9.50 -23.28
C ARG A 37 7.22 8.65 -22.88
N THR A 38 6.56 7.98 -23.81
CA THR A 38 5.40 7.11 -23.54
C THR A 38 5.77 5.96 -22.62
N THR A 39 6.89 5.29 -22.87
CA THR A 39 7.37 4.14 -22.07
C THR A 39 7.72 4.58 -20.66
N ALA A 40 8.40 5.73 -20.51
CA ALA A 40 8.70 6.30 -19.21
C ALA A 40 7.41 6.64 -18.41
N ILE A 41 6.40 7.24 -19.06
CA ILE A 41 5.12 7.57 -18.40
C ILE A 41 4.40 6.30 -17.93
N ILE A 42 4.33 5.25 -18.76
CA ILE A 42 3.70 3.98 -18.39
C ILE A 42 4.43 3.33 -17.20
N ALA A 43 5.77 3.35 -17.22
CA ALA A 43 6.58 2.82 -16.14
C ALA A 43 6.34 3.60 -14.82
N VAL A 44 6.34 4.94 -14.86
CA VAL A 44 6.07 5.79 -13.68
C VAL A 44 4.69 5.52 -13.13
N THR A 45 3.68 5.46 -14.01
CA THR A 45 2.29 5.25 -13.61
C THR A 45 2.11 3.89 -12.94
N SER A 46 2.69 2.83 -13.49
CA SER A 46 2.61 1.49 -12.89
C SER A 46 3.34 1.41 -11.54
N ALA A 47 4.51 2.03 -11.41
CA ALA A 47 5.23 2.13 -10.13
C ALA A 47 4.43 2.90 -9.06
N ALA A 48 3.77 3.99 -9.46
CA ALA A 48 2.91 4.77 -8.57
C ALA A 48 1.70 3.96 -8.07
N ILE A 49 1.04 3.20 -8.97
CA ILE A 49 -0.07 2.32 -8.59
C ILE A 49 0.40 1.24 -7.60
N MET A 50 1.56 0.63 -7.83
CA MET A 50 2.14 -0.35 -6.89
C MET A 50 2.43 0.26 -5.52
N ALA A 51 2.95 1.49 -5.48
CA ALA A 51 3.22 2.20 -4.24
C ALA A 51 1.94 2.53 -3.47
N GLU A 52 0.88 2.99 -4.16
CA GLU A 52 -0.44 3.17 -3.56
C GLU A 52 -0.91 1.86 -2.92
N ILE A 53 -1.01 0.78 -3.69
CA ILE A 53 -1.48 -0.52 -3.17
C ILE A 53 -0.68 -0.97 -1.93
N ALA A 54 0.64 -0.77 -1.95
CA ALA A 54 1.51 -1.07 -0.81
C ALA A 54 1.19 -0.23 0.44
N VAL A 55 0.85 1.05 0.27
CA VAL A 55 0.40 1.93 1.37
C VAL A 55 -0.94 1.43 1.94
N TRP A 56 -1.92 1.12 1.08
CA TRP A 56 -3.22 0.58 1.51
C TRP A 56 -3.07 -0.75 2.27
N LEU A 57 -2.23 -1.66 1.76
CA LEU A 57 -1.93 -2.93 2.42
C LEU A 57 -1.20 -2.72 3.75
N SER A 58 -0.25 -1.78 3.81
CA SER A 58 0.48 -1.45 5.04
C SER A 58 -0.47 -0.91 6.12
N ALA A 59 -1.38 0.01 5.75
CA ALA A 59 -2.38 0.54 6.65
C ALA A 59 -3.33 -0.55 7.19
N LEU A 60 -3.69 -1.51 6.34
CA LEU A 60 -4.52 -2.65 6.72
C LEU A 60 -3.79 -3.61 7.67
N ILE A 61 -2.53 -3.94 7.41
CA ILE A 61 -1.71 -4.84 8.25
C ILE A 61 -1.38 -4.23 9.61
N LEU A 62 -1.10 -2.92 9.63
CA LEU A 62 -0.86 -2.15 10.85
C LEU A 62 -2.16 -1.93 11.66
N GLY A 63 -3.32 -2.23 11.08
CA GLY A 63 -4.62 -2.12 11.75
C GLY A 63 -5.12 -0.68 11.89
N LEU A 64 -4.48 0.29 11.22
CA LEU A 64 -4.93 1.68 11.18
C LEU A 64 -6.34 1.77 10.59
N ALA A 65 -6.62 1.03 9.51
CA ALA A 65 -7.95 0.93 8.92
C ALA A 65 -9.01 0.36 9.88
N MET A 66 -8.62 -0.54 10.80
CA MET A 66 -9.53 -1.11 11.80
C MET A 66 -9.82 -0.12 12.94
N VAL A 67 -8.82 0.68 13.32
CA VAL A 67 -9.00 1.77 14.30
C VAL A 67 -9.89 2.86 13.74
N ASP A 68 -9.69 3.27 12.48
CA ASP A 68 -10.52 4.26 11.81
C ASP A 68 -11.95 3.76 11.58
N ALA A 69 -12.13 2.49 11.22
CA ALA A 69 -13.45 1.86 11.15
C ALA A 69 -14.17 1.88 12.51
N ARG A 70 -13.46 1.57 13.61
CA ARG A 70 -14.03 1.65 14.96
C ARG A 70 -14.40 3.08 15.35
N LYS A 71 -13.54 4.07 15.06
CA LYS A 71 -13.83 5.48 15.29
C LYS A 71 -15.04 5.95 14.48
N ALA A 72 -15.16 5.53 13.23
CA ALA A 72 -16.30 5.86 12.37
C ALA A 72 -17.61 5.25 12.90
N ILE A 73 -17.58 4.00 13.35
CA ILE A 73 -18.74 3.33 13.96
C ILE A 73 -19.14 4.02 15.27
N TRP A 74 -18.18 4.26 16.16
CA TRP A 74 -18.43 4.96 17.44
C TRP A 74 -18.92 6.39 17.24
N GLY A 75 -18.35 7.11 16.26
CA GLY A 75 -18.82 8.44 15.86
C GLY A 75 -20.28 8.42 15.43
N ARG A 76 -20.69 7.48 14.57
CA ARG A 76 -22.10 7.34 14.16
C ARG A 76 -23.03 6.91 15.30
N LEU A 77 -22.56 6.04 16.20
CA LEU A 77 -23.34 5.56 17.35
C LEU A 77 -23.57 6.64 18.42
N PHE A 78 -22.54 7.45 18.72
CA PHE A 78 -22.63 8.49 19.73
C PHE A 78 -23.18 9.82 19.19
N GLN A 79 -23.05 10.11 17.90
CA GLN A 79 -23.76 11.25 17.28
C GLN A 79 -25.28 11.06 17.25
N ARG A 80 -25.78 9.82 17.28
CA ARG A 80 -27.23 9.53 17.28
C ARG A 80 -27.93 9.80 18.63
N LYS A 81 -27.20 10.12 19.70
CA LYS A 81 -27.78 10.43 21.02
C LYS A 81 -27.96 11.93 21.30
N VAL A 82 -27.62 12.82 20.36
CA VAL A 82 -27.73 14.29 20.53
C VAL A 82 -28.57 14.93 19.41
N ALA A 83 -29.58 14.21 18.92
CA ALA A 83 -30.61 14.74 18.02
C ALA A 83 -31.99 14.43 18.58
#